data_AF-A0AA43C745-F1
#
_entry.id   AF-A0AA43C745-F1
#
_cell.length_a   1.000
_cell.length_b   1.000
_cell.length_c   1.000
_cell.angle_alpha   90.00
_cell.angle_beta   90.00
_cell.angle_gamma   90.00
#
_symmetry.space_group_name_H-M   'P 1'
#
loop_
_entity.id
_entity.type
_entity.pdbx_description
1 polymer ?
#
loop_
_entity_poly.entity_id
_entity_poly.type
_entity_poly.pdbx_seq_one_letter_code
_entity_poly.pdbx_strand_id
1 'polypeptide(L)'
;MTFLQHIKTERARQRKKKPLKRDVFNQICSLVKQYDLKESFLSVLDKVEDGLSGENFKFNRVKLKTPMENSLFSLATKDEYSLTMSIIAKVDNAYLKFATSPEEILLCGPLYRLNPLLTNQKLMRYHFETLLLHERAKANRKR
;
A
#
# COMPACT_ATOMS: atom_id res chain seq x y z
N MET A 1 35.17 -24.00 -19.82
CA MET A 1 33.89 -24.28 -19.12
C MET A 1 33.24 -25.46 -19.79
N THR A 2 33.00 -26.56 -19.06
CA THR A 2 32.32 -27.74 -19.63
C THR A 2 30.79 -27.56 -19.59
N PHE A 3 30.06 -28.22 -20.50
CA PHE A 3 28.59 -28.16 -20.56
C PHE A 3 27.91 -28.51 -19.22
N LEU A 4 28.49 -29.47 -18.49
CA LEU A 4 28.06 -29.85 -17.14
C LEU A 4 28.23 -28.73 -16.10
N GLN A 5 29.29 -27.92 -16.20
CA GLN A 5 29.48 -26.76 -15.31
C GLN A 5 28.42 -25.69 -15.58
N HIS A 6 28.05 -25.45 -16.84
CA HIS A 6 26.99 -24.51 -17.22
C HIS A 6 25.61 -24.93 -16.67
N ILE A 7 25.27 -26.22 -16.75
CA ILE A 7 24.01 -26.74 -16.18
C ILE A 7 23.99 -26.58 -14.65
N LYS A 8 25.12 -26.85 -13.97
CA LYS A 8 25.22 -26.71 -12.51
C LYS A 8 25.06 -25.25 -12.06
N THR A 9 25.67 -24.29 -12.76
CA THR A 9 25.57 -22.86 -12.41
C THR A 9 24.17 -22.31 -12.67
N GLU A 10 23.52 -22.70 -13.76
CA GLU A 10 22.12 -22.30 -14.05
C GLU A 10 21.15 -22.85 -13.00
N ARG A 11 21.27 -24.13 -12.63
CA ARG A 11 20.47 -24.72 -11.54
C ARG A 11 20.74 -24.02 -10.20
N ALA A 12 21.98 -23.67 -9.90
CA ALA A 12 22.31 -22.92 -8.69
C ALA A 12 21.70 -21.52 -8.68
N ARG A 13 21.70 -20.81 -9.83
CA ARG A 13 21.02 -19.52 -9.99
C ARG A 13 19.51 -19.62 -9.83
N GLN A 14 18.89 -20.64 -10.41
CA GLN A 14 17.44 -20.87 -10.28
C GLN A 14 17.03 -21.27 -8.85
N ARG A 15 17.87 -22.01 -8.13
CA ARG A 15 17.66 -22.38 -6.73
C ARG A 15 17.87 -21.22 -5.75
N LYS A 16 18.51 -20.12 -6.15
CA LYS A 16 18.60 -18.92 -5.30
C LYS A 16 17.19 -18.37 -5.08
N LYS A 17 16.72 -18.46 -3.84
CA LYS A 17 15.42 -17.94 -3.42
C LYS A 17 15.35 -16.45 -3.76
N LYS A 18 14.34 -16.06 -4.54
CA LYS A 18 14.02 -14.65 -4.76
C LYS A 18 13.35 -14.11 -3.49
N PRO A 19 13.58 -12.83 -3.13
CA PRO A 19 12.84 -12.21 -2.05
C PRO A 19 11.35 -12.25 -2.37
N LEU A 20 10.53 -12.64 -1.39
CA LEU A 20 9.08 -12.64 -1.52
C LEU A 20 8.63 -11.21 -1.81
N LYS A 21 7.91 -11.03 -2.92
CA LYS A 21 7.39 -9.72 -3.32
C LYS A 21 6.24 -9.35 -2.39
N ARG A 22 6.14 -8.06 -2.05
CA ARG A 22 4.94 -7.52 -1.41
C ARG A 22 3.76 -7.70 -2.35
N ASP A 23 2.75 -8.39 -1.86
CA ASP A 23 1.52 -8.65 -2.56
C ASP A 23 0.41 -7.77 -1.99
N VAL A 24 -0.39 -7.15 -2.87
CA VAL A 24 -1.44 -6.21 -2.48
C VAL A 24 -2.52 -6.94 -1.68
N PHE A 25 -2.92 -8.14 -2.13
CA PHE A 25 -3.96 -8.91 -1.46
C PHE A 25 -3.53 -9.26 -0.04
N ASN A 26 -2.34 -9.81 0.14
CA ASN A 26 -1.84 -10.14 1.49
C ASN A 26 -1.72 -8.91 2.40
N GLN A 27 -1.29 -7.76 1.85
CA GLN A 27 -1.19 -6.52 2.61
C GLN A 27 -2.57 -6.08 3.11
N ILE A 28 -3.55 -5.99 2.22
CA ILE A 28 -4.88 -5.50 2.55
C ILE A 28 -5.66 -6.50 3.40
N CYS A 29 -5.55 -7.79 3.11
CA CYS A 29 -6.15 -8.83 3.94
C CYS A 29 -5.62 -8.79 5.38
N SER A 30 -4.30 -8.58 5.55
CA SER A 30 -3.71 -8.41 6.88
C SER A 30 -4.26 -7.18 7.60
N LEU A 31 -4.49 -6.06 6.88
CA LEU A 31 -5.11 -4.86 7.45
C LEU A 31 -6.58 -5.08 7.84
N VAL A 32 -7.35 -5.74 6.98
CA VAL A 32 -8.75 -6.09 7.25
C VAL A 32 -8.85 -6.89 8.54
N LYS A 33 -7.96 -7.88 8.72
CA LYS A 33 -7.92 -8.71 9.93
C LYS A 33 -7.46 -7.95 11.16
N GLN A 34 -6.32 -7.27 11.07
CA GLN A 34 -5.69 -6.63 12.22
C GLN A 34 -6.57 -5.52 12.81
N TYR A 35 -7.29 -4.79 11.95
CA TYR A 35 -8.13 -3.67 12.35
C TYR A 35 -9.62 -4.02 12.38
N ASP A 36 -9.97 -5.30 12.22
CA ASP A 36 -11.35 -5.81 12.15
C ASP A 36 -12.25 -4.96 11.22
N LEU A 37 -11.73 -4.63 10.03
CA LEU A 37 -12.43 -3.77 9.09
C LEU A 37 -13.72 -4.45 8.62
N LYS A 38 -14.79 -3.65 8.55
CA LYS A 38 -16.11 -4.08 8.09
C LYS A 38 -16.44 -3.45 6.75
N GLU A 39 -17.48 -3.95 6.10
CA GLU A 39 -17.99 -3.40 4.83
C GLU A 39 -18.32 -1.90 4.91
N SER A 40 -18.71 -1.39 6.09
CA SER A 40 -18.92 0.04 6.33
C SER A 40 -17.70 0.91 6.02
N PHE A 41 -16.49 0.34 6.04
CA PHE A 41 -15.27 1.02 5.64
C PHE A 41 -15.29 1.42 4.15
N LEU A 42 -15.98 0.66 3.29
CA LEU A 42 -16.13 1.01 1.87
C LEU A 42 -16.89 2.32 1.70
N SER A 43 -17.89 2.60 2.54
CA SER A 43 -18.61 3.88 2.52
C SER A 43 -17.77 5.05 3.02
N VAL A 44 -16.79 4.79 3.90
CA VAL A 44 -15.81 5.81 4.31
C VAL A 44 -14.86 6.12 3.16
N LEU A 45 -14.43 5.11 2.41
CA LEU A 45 -13.62 5.28 1.20
C LEU A 45 -14.31 6.20 0.17
N ASP A 46 -15.62 6.00 -0.08
CA ASP A 46 -16.40 6.89 -0.98
C ASP A 46 -16.35 8.34 -0.51
N LYS A 47 -16.65 8.55 0.78
CA LYS A 47 -16.72 9.91 1.35
C LYS A 47 -15.39 10.64 1.33
N VAL A 48 -14.28 9.93 1.51
CA VAL A 48 -12.94 10.54 1.45
C VAL A 48 -12.59 10.94 0.03
N GLU A 49 -12.96 10.11 -0.95
CA GLU A 49 -12.74 10.41 -2.36
C GLU A 49 -13.50 11.68 -2.80
N ASP A 50 -14.73 11.84 -2.34
CA ASP A 50 -15.57 13.01 -2.59
C ASP A 50 -15.14 14.24 -1.77
N GLY A 51 -14.82 14.04 -0.49
CA GLY A 51 -14.57 15.11 0.49
C GLY A 51 -13.20 15.78 0.39
N LEU A 52 -12.22 15.15 -0.29
CA LEU A 52 -10.87 15.72 -0.48
C LEU A 52 -10.79 16.81 -1.55
N SER A 53 -11.92 17.10 -2.20
CA SER A 53 -12.13 18.33 -2.97
C SER A 53 -12.21 19.58 -2.07
N GLY A 54 -12.50 19.41 -0.76
CA GLY A 54 -12.51 20.48 0.24
C GLY A 54 -11.30 20.41 1.20
N GLU A 55 -10.66 21.55 1.45
CA GLU A 55 -9.31 21.70 2.01
C GLU A 55 -9.03 21.19 3.45
N ASN A 56 -9.92 20.44 4.10
CA ASN A 56 -9.91 20.31 5.56
C ASN A 56 -9.62 18.90 6.11
N PHE A 57 -8.49 18.30 5.74
CA PHE A 57 -7.89 17.27 6.60
C PHE A 57 -6.94 17.96 7.58
N LYS A 58 -7.28 17.94 8.87
CA LYS A 58 -6.39 18.36 9.95
C LYS A 58 -5.29 17.30 10.11
N PHE A 59 -4.23 17.44 9.32
CA PHE A 59 -3.05 16.60 9.44
C PHE A 59 -2.24 17.05 10.65
N ASN A 60 -2.10 16.17 11.64
CA ASN A 60 -1.67 16.61 12.97
C ASN A 60 -0.17 16.43 13.24
N ARG A 61 0.60 15.66 12.43
CA ARG A 61 2.07 15.54 12.58
C ARG A 61 2.72 14.71 11.46
N VAL A 62 4.02 14.92 11.27
CA VAL A 62 4.92 14.01 10.53
C VAL A 62 4.99 12.67 11.27
N LYS A 63 4.48 11.61 10.65
CA LYS A 63 4.50 10.25 11.19
C LYS A 63 5.47 9.37 10.39
N LEU A 64 6.26 8.57 11.11
CA LEU A 64 6.96 7.41 10.56
C LEU A 64 5.99 6.23 10.49
N LYS A 65 6.23 5.31 9.55
CA LYS A 65 5.43 4.08 9.48
C LYS A 65 5.75 3.18 10.66
N THR A 66 4.71 2.70 11.33
CA THR A 66 4.80 1.59 12.27
C THR A 66 4.99 0.28 11.48
N PRO A 67 5.99 -0.54 11.83
CA PRO A 67 6.15 -1.84 11.20
C PRO A 67 4.93 -2.70 11.51
N MET A 68 4.40 -3.34 10.49
CA MET A 68 3.25 -4.23 10.57
C MET A 68 3.71 -5.64 10.20
N GLU A 69 3.28 -6.63 10.98
CA GLU A 69 3.47 -8.03 10.65
C GLU A 69 2.47 -8.41 9.55
N ASN A 70 2.97 -8.53 8.34
CA ASN A 70 2.17 -9.00 7.21
C ASN A 70 2.29 -10.51 7.10
N SER A 71 1.16 -11.21 7.00
CA SER A 71 1.21 -12.63 6.63
C SER A 71 1.70 -12.76 5.20
N LEU A 72 2.65 -13.66 4.97
CA LEU A 72 3.09 -14.02 3.62
C LEU A 72 1.99 -14.72 2.82
N PHE A 73 1.06 -15.38 3.53
CA PHE A 73 -0.08 -16.09 2.96
C PHE A 73 -1.30 -15.86 3.85
N SER A 74 -2.20 -15.00 3.42
CA SER A 74 -3.38 -14.64 4.21
C SER A 74 -4.47 -15.69 4.05
N LEU A 75 -4.79 -16.42 5.13
CA LEU A 75 -5.90 -17.37 5.17
C LEU A 75 -7.22 -16.63 5.44
N ALA A 76 -7.79 -16.00 4.42
CA ALA A 76 -9.00 -15.18 4.56
C ALA A 76 -10.27 -16.03 4.69
N THR A 77 -11.21 -15.61 5.55
CA THR A 77 -12.60 -16.06 5.46
C THR A 77 -13.26 -15.50 4.20
N LYS A 78 -14.45 -16.01 3.85
CA LYS A 78 -15.19 -15.53 2.67
C LYS A 78 -15.45 -14.02 2.73
N ASP A 79 -15.86 -13.53 3.89
CA ASP A 79 -16.23 -12.12 4.09
C ASP A 79 -14.98 -11.22 4.04
N GLU A 80 -13.90 -11.64 4.70
CA GLU A 80 -12.60 -10.95 4.64
C GLU A 80 -12.05 -10.89 3.21
N TYR A 81 -12.18 -11.98 2.45
CA TYR A 81 -11.77 -12.04 1.05
C TYR A 81 -12.59 -11.05 0.20
N SER A 82 -13.91 -11.07 0.34
CA SER A 82 -14.82 -10.20 -0.40
C SER A 82 -14.53 -8.72 -0.11
N LEU A 83 -14.35 -8.36 1.16
CA LEU A 83 -14.01 -7.00 1.56
C LEU A 83 -12.62 -6.59 1.03
N THR A 84 -11.63 -7.47 1.14
CA THR A 84 -10.27 -7.23 0.62
C THR A 84 -10.31 -6.93 -0.87
N MET A 85 -10.98 -7.76 -1.66
CA MET A 85 -11.10 -7.56 -3.10
C MET A 85 -11.86 -6.27 -3.44
N SER A 86 -12.89 -5.93 -2.66
CA SER A 86 -13.64 -4.68 -2.84
C SER A 86 -12.78 -3.44 -2.57
N ILE A 87 -11.96 -3.45 -1.51
CA ILE A 87 -11.00 -2.37 -1.23
C ILE A 87 -9.99 -2.24 -2.37
N ILE A 88 -9.45 -3.37 -2.86
CA ILE A 88 -8.46 -3.38 -3.94
C ILE A 88 -9.06 -2.83 -5.24
N ALA A 89 -10.24 -3.32 -5.64
CA ALA A 89 -10.91 -2.88 -6.86
C ALA A 89 -11.28 -1.39 -6.82
N LYS A 90 -11.61 -0.87 -5.64
CA LYS A 90 -12.03 0.52 -5.47
C LYS A 90 -10.87 1.50 -5.50
N VAL A 91 -9.77 1.16 -4.82
CA VAL A 91 -8.61 2.05 -4.69
C VAL A 91 -7.66 1.92 -5.88
N ASP A 92 -7.57 0.72 -6.45
CA ASP A 92 -6.81 0.30 -7.64
C ASP A 92 -5.58 1.17 -7.96
N ASN A 93 -4.60 1.17 -7.05
CA ASN A 93 -3.36 1.91 -7.28
C ASN A 93 -2.12 1.20 -6.73
N ALA A 94 -0.98 1.59 -7.28
CA ALA A 94 0.32 1.00 -6.97
C ALA A 94 0.79 1.24 -5.53
N TYR A 95 0.15 2.16 -4.78
CA TYR A 95 0.56 2.54 -3.43
C TYR A 95 -0.06 1.64 -2.36
N LEU A 96 -1.15 0.96 -2.71
CA LEU A 96 -1.90 0.08 -1.82
C LEU A 96 -1.03 -1.02 -1.19
N LYS A 97 -0.05 -1.57 -1.94
CA LYS A 97 0.93 -2.55 -1.42
C LYS A 97 1.87 -2.03 -0.32
N PHE A 98 1.86 -0.74 -0.06
CA PHE A 98 2.66 -0.11 0.99
C PHE A 98 1.82 0.40 2.16
N ALA A 99 0.49 0.30 2.10
CA ALA A 99 -0.38 0.73 3.19
C ALA A 99 -0.15 -0.15 4.44
N THR A 100 -0.01 0.50 5.59
CA THR A 100 0.26 -0.11 6.91
C THR A 100 -0.82 0.20 7.94
N SER A 101 -1.79 1.03 7.57
CA SER A 101 -2.97 1.32 8.39
C SER A 101 -4.19 1.60 7.50
N PRO A 102 -5.41 1.50 8.03
CA PRO A 102 -6.64 1.85 7.30
C PRO A 102 -6.63 3.31 6.81
N GLU A 103 -6.06 4.23 7.58
CA GLU A 103 -5.92 5.63 7.18
C GLU A 103 -5.04 5.77 5.93
N GLU A 104 -3.98 4.98 5.80
CA GLU A 104 -3.16 5.01 4.59
C GLU A 104 -3.92 4.49 3.38
N ILE A 105 -4.84 3.53 3.54
CA ILE A 105 -5.73 3.09 2.44
C ILE A 105 -6.57 4.28 1.94
N LEU A 106 -7.14 5.06 2.86
CA LEU A 106 -7.92 6.26 2.53
C LEU A 106 -7.08 7.32 1.80
N LEU A 107 -5.81 7.45 2.16
CA LEU A 107 -4.89 8.43 1.58
C LEU A 107 -4.19 7.98 0.29
N CYS A 108 -4.30 6.71 -0.09
CA CYS A 108 -3.68 6.14 -1.30
C CYS A 108 -4.08 6.90 -2.57
N GLY A 109 -5.38 6.97 -2.86
CA GLY A 109 -5.92 7.60 -4.07
C GLY A 109 -5.52 9.08 -4.20
N PRO A 110 -5.75 9.90 -3.15
CA PRO A 110 -5.36 11.31 -3.14
C PRO A 110 -3.86 11.54 -3.34
N LEU A 111 -3.02 10.74 -2.68
CA LEU A 111 -1.57 10.82 -2.84
C LEU A 111 -1.14 10.46 -4.26
N TYR A 112 -1.73 9.41 -4.82
CA TYR A 112 -1.46 8.96 -6.18
C TYR A 112 -1.86 10.01 -7.23
N ARG A 113 -2.99 10.69 -7.04
CA ARG A 113 -3.43 11.80 -7.92
C ARG A 113 -2.45 12.98 -7.90
N LEU A 114 -1.91 13.33 -6.73
CA LEU A 114 -0.94 14.43 -6.62
C LEU A 114 0.42 14.07 -7.22
N ASN A 115 0.90 12.85 -6.99
CA ASN A 115 2.17 12.39 -7.54
C ASN A 115 2.16 10.87 -7.70
N PRO A 116 1.98 10.33 -8.91
CA PRO A 116 1.97 8.88 -9.16
C PRO A 116 3.39 8.27 -9.22
N LEU A 117 4.44 9.10 -9.27
CA LEU A 117 5.84 8.68 -9.45
C LEU A 117 6.65 8.66 -8.14
N LEU A 118 6.00 8.60 -6.97
CA LEU A 118 6.71 8.44 -5.71
C LEU A 118 7.52 7.14 -5.69
N THR A 119 8.76 7.25 -5.23
CA THR A 119 9.66 6.09 -5.14
C THR A 119 9.21 5.14 -4.05
N ASN A 120 9.33 3.84 -4.32
CA ASN A 120 9.01 2.77 -3.36
C ASN A 120 9.71 2.96 -2.01
N GLN A 121 10.94 3.50 -2.01
CA GLN A 121 11.69 3.79 -0.78
C GLN A 121 10.98 4.82 0.12
N LYS A 122 10.39 5.87 -0.47
CA LYS A 122 9.63 6.87 0.29
C LYS A 122 8.33 6.27 0.83
N LEU A 123 7.62 5.51 -0.01
CA LEU A 123 6.38 4.83 0.36
C LEU A 123 6.58 3.77 1.45
N MET A 124 7.78 3.21 1.58
CA MET A 124 8.12 2.27 2.66
C MET A 124 8.51 2.96 3.97
N ARG A 125 9.05 4.19 3.92
CA ARG A 125 9.65 4.85 5.08
C ARG A 125 8.70 5.82 5.77
N TYR A 126 7.91 6.55 4.99
CA TYR A 126 7.10 7.66 5.49
C TYR A 126 5.61 7.32 5.41
N HIS A 127 4.88 7.75 6.43
CA HIS A 127 3.43 7.62 6.43
C HIS A 127 2.81 8.44 5.29
N PHE A 128 1.70 7.97 4.71
CA PHE A 128 1.09 8.62 3.54
C PHE A 128 0.62 10.04 3.82
N GLU A 129 0.17 10.33 5.04
CA GLU A 129 -0.11 11.68 5.54
C GLU A 129 1.08 12.64 5.35
N THR A 130 2.28 12.22 5.78
CA THR A 130 3.52 13.00 5.65
C THR A 130 3.86 13.26 4.18
N LEU A 131 3.73 12.23 3.34
CA LEU A 131 4.01 12.35 1.90
C LEU A 131 3.02 13.30 1.22
N LEU A 132 1.74 13.23 1.59
CA LEU A 132 0.70 14.09 1.04
C LEU A 132 0.94 15.55 1.41
N LEU A 133 1.28 15.84 2.66
CA LEU A 133 1.66 17.19 3.12
C LEU A 133 2.87 17.73 2.35
N HIS A 134 3.91 16.91 2.18
CA HIS A 134 5.11 17.30 1.46
C HIS A 134 4.81 17.64 -0.01
N GLU A 135 4.03 16.81 -0.70
CA GLU A 135 3.69 17.06 -2.11
C GLU A 135 2.76 18.28 -2.26
N ARG A 136 1.81 18.50 -1.33
CA ARG A 136 0.99 19.73 -1.30
C ARG A 136 1.83 20.99 -1.10
N ALA A 137 2.76 20.97 -0.14
CA ALA A 137 3.66 22.11 0.10
C ALA A 137 4.54 22.41 -1.12
N LYS A 138 4.99 21.36 -1.82
CA LYS A 138 5.75 21.49 -3.08
C LYS A 138 4.90 22.06 -4.22
N ALA A 139 3.63 21.68 -4.31
CA ALA A 139 2.70 22.24 -5.30
C ALA A 139 2.43 23.73 -5.04
N ASN A 140 2.24 24.13 -3.77
CA ASN A 140 2.02 25.52 -3.39
C ASN A 140 3.24 26.42 -3.62
N ARG A 141 4.47 25.89 -3.57
CA ARG A 141 5.70 26.65 -3.89
C ARG A 141 5.95 26.83 -5.39
N LYS A 142 5.24 26.09 -6.24
CA LYS A 142 5.35 26.16 -7.70
C LYS A 142 4.29 27.07 -8.34
N ARG A 143 3.32 27.53 -7.56
CA ARG A 143 2.40 28.61 -7.92
C ARG A 143 2.99 29.94 -7.46
#